data_AF-A0A1U9SSG0-F1
#
_entry.id   AF-A0A1U9SSG0-F1
#
_cell.length_a   1.000
_cell.length_b   1.000
_cell.length_c   1.000
_cell.angle_alpha   90.00
_cell.angle_beta   90.00
_cell.angle_gamma   90.00
#
_symmetry.space_group_name_H-M   'P 1'
#
loop_
_entity.id
_entity.type
_entity.pdbx_description
1 polymer ?
#
loop_
_entity_poly.entity_id
_entity_poly.type
_entity_poly.pdbx_seq_one_letter_code
_entity_poly.pdbx_strand_id
1 'polypeptide(L)'
;MSQVVNGVTSSSKRPYRKGNPVSAAERQQKAVARKKATHKEVRVFVRDKLKNQLQIMCENEGITQAAMIERLIERESAKLGIDVTTSHS
;
A
#
# COMPACT_ATOMS: atom_id res chain seq x y z
N MET A 1 -43.55 -0.32 43.99
CA MET A 1 -42.25 0.21 43.51
C MET A 1 -41.32 0.13 44.70
N SER A 2 -40.38 -0.80 44.81
CA SER A 2 -39.20 -0.93 43.95
C SER A 2 -38.50 -2.27 44.22
N GLN A 3 -38.45 -3.16 43.23
CA GLN A 3 -37.46 -4.24 43.21
C GLN A 3 -36.16 -3.64 42.66
N VAL A 4 -35.14 -3.49 43.51
CA VAL A 4 -33.77 -3.30 43.05
C VAL A 4 -33.28 -4.68 42.63
N VAL A 5 -33.43 -4.98 41.35
CA VAL A 5 -32.76 -6.14 40.75
C VAL A 5 -31.27 -5.81 40.80
N ASN A 6 -30.53 -6.51 41.65
CA ASN A 6 -29.08 -6.46 41.62
C ASN A 6 -28.64 -7.05 40.29
N GLY A 7 -28.49 -6.16 39.30
CA GLY A 7 -27.90 -6.48 38.01
C GLY A 7 -26.48 -6.95 38.24
N VAL A 8 -26.32 -8.27 38.35
CA VAL A 8 -25.04 -8.95 38.15
C VAL A 8 -24.63 -8.61 36.73
N THR A 9 -23.86 -7.52 36.61
CA THR A 9 -23.21 -7.16 35.36
C THR A 9 -22.17 -8.24 35.11
N SER A 10 -22.57 -9.24 34.34
CA SER A 10 -21.69 -10.20 33.69
C SER A 10 -20.81 -9.47 32.68
N SER A 11 -19.90 -8.63 33.17
CA SER A 11 -18.76 -8.15 32.39
C SER A 11 -17.52 -8.80 32.97
N SER A 12 -17.43 -10.11 32.76
CA SER A 12 -16.17 -10.83 32.89
C SER A 12 -15.19 -10.21 31.88
N LYS A 13 -14.30 -9.35 32.38
CA LYS A 13 -13.23 -8.73 31.58
C LYS A 13 -12.49 -9.86 30.87
N ARG A 14 -12.55 -9.88 29.54
CA ARG A 14 -11.77 -10.83 28.74
C ARG A 14 -10.30 -10.67 29.14
N PRO A 15 -9.61 -11.74 29.58
CA PRO A 15 -8.20 -11.65 29.90
C PRO A 15 -7.45 -11.18 28.65
N TYR A 16 -6.66 -10.12 28.80
CA TYR A 16 -5.85 -9.58 27.71
C TYR A 16 -4.85 -10.64 27.25
N ARG A 17 -5.16 -11.32 26.14
CA ARG A 17 -4.16 -12.10 25.40
C ARG A 17 -3.30 -11.11 24.63
N LYS A 18 -2.20 -10.65 25.25
CA LYS A 18 -1.11 -10.07 24.49
C LYS A 18 -0.56 -11.19 23.61
N GLY A 19 -1.04 -11.28 22.37
CA GLY A 19 -0.44 -12.18 21.39
C GLY A 19 1.05 -11.89 21.27
N ASN A 20 1.82 -12.88 20.83
CA ASN A 20 3.24 -12.65 20.60
C ASN A 20 3.43 -11.51 19.59
N PRO A 21 4.33 -10.55 19.85
CA PRO A 21 4.60 -9.47 18.93
C PRO A 21 5.06 -10.04 17.59
N VAL A 22 4.42 -9.58 16.51
CA VAL A 22 4.79 -9.96 15.13
C VAL A 22 6.26 -9.64 14.91
N SER A 23 7.03 -10.64 14.49
CA SER A 23 8.47 -10.48 14.25
C SER A 23 8.73 -9.45 13.15
N ALA A 24 9.93 -8.87 13.13
CA ALA A 24 10.31 -7.92 12.08
C ALA A 24 10.19 -8.54 10.68
N ALA A 25 10.55 -9.82 10.54
CA ALA A 25 10.45 -10.57 9.29
C ALA A 25 9.00 -10.76 8.84
N GLU A 26 8.10 -11.20 9.73
CA GLU A 26 6.68 -11.35 9.41
C GLU A 26 6.03 -10.00 9.07
N ARG A 27 6.45 -8.92 9.73
CA ARG A 27 5.96 -7.56 9.43
C ARG A 27 6.39 -7.12 8.04
N GLN A 28 7.65 -7.38 7.66
CA GLN A 28 8.18 -7.10 6.33
C GLN A 28 7.45 -7.93 5.27
N GLN A 29 7.27 -9.23 5.49
CA GLN A 29 6.53 -10.11 4.58
C GLN A 29 5.10 -9.64 4.38
N LYS A 30 4.38 -9.28 5.45
CA LYS A 30 3.04 -8.69 5.34
C LYS A 30 3.04 -7.38 4.58
N ALA A 31 4.03 -6.52 4.77
CA ALA A 31 4.14 -5.27 4.03
C ALA A 31 4.37 -5.49 2.52
N VAL A 32 5.24 -6.44 2.17
CA VAL A 32 5.49 -6.83 0.78
C VAL A 32 4.25 -7.47 0.16
N ALA A 33 3.57 -8.37 0.89
CA ALA A 33 2.34 -9.02 0.42
C ALA A 33 1.23 -7.99 0.12
N ARG A 34 1.05 -6.99 0.99
CA ARG A 34 0.12 -5.87 0.73
C ARG A 34 0.48 -5.09 -0.52
N LYS A 35 1.77 -4.79 -0.75
CA LYS A 35 2.21 -4.09 -1.96
C LYS A 35 1.98 -4.91 -3.22
N LYS A 36 2.24 -6.22 -3.19
CA LYS A 36 1.99 -7.13 -4.31
C LYS A 36 0.50 -7.31 -4.65
N ALA A 37 -0.38 -7.14 -3.68
CA ALA A 37 -1.82 -7.20 -3.91
C ALA A 37 -2.32 -6.01 -4.76
N THR A 38 -1.70 -4.84 -4.62
CA THR A 38 -2.15 -3.60 -5.29
C THR A 38 -1.26 -3.17 -6.47
N HIS A 39 0.01 -3.59 -6.50
CA HIS A 39 0.99 -3.18 -7.51
C HIS A 39 1.63 -4.41 -8.15
N LYS A 40 1.85 -4.36 -9.47
CA LYS A 40 2.63 -5.36 -10.21
C LYS A 40 4.06 -4.86 -10.41
N GLU A 41 5.03 -5.77 -10.34
CA GLU A 41 6.44 -5.46 -10.56
C GLU A 41 6.73 -5.29 -12.07
N VAL A 42 7.49 -4.24 -12.42
CA VAL A 42 7.95 -3.97 -13.79
C VAL A 42 9.48 -4.05 -13.82
N ARG A 43 10.02 -5.03 -14.54
CA ARG A 43 11.47 -5.21 -14.76
C ARG A 43 11.80 -4.83 -16.20
N VAL A 44 12.53 -3.73 -16.39
CA VAL A 44 12.84 -3.18 -17.71
C VAL A 44 14.31 -2.79 -17.83
N PHE A 45 14.85 -2.90 -19.03
CA PHE A 45 16.14 -2.34 -19.41
C PHE A 45 15.89 -1.13 -20.29
N VAL A 46 16.51 -0.01 -19.94
CA VAL A 46 16.43 1.26 -20.67
C VAL A 46 17.84 1.76 -20.95
N ARG A 47 17.98 2.58 -22.00
CA ARG A 47 19.26 3.21 -22.36
C ARG A 47 19.81 4.03 -21.19
N ASP A 48 21.12 3.96 -20.95
CA ASP A 48 21.78 4.62 -19.82
C ASP A 48 21.48 6.11 -19.73
N LYS A 49 21.47 6.81 -20.88
CA LYS A 49 21.13 8.24 -20.94
C LYS A 49 19.74 8.54 -20.38
N LEU A 50 18.75 7.70 -20.69
CA LEU A 50 17.38 7.86 -20.20
C LEU A 50 17.27 7.53 -18.72
N LYS A 51 18.03 6.54 -18.24
CA LYS A 51 18.09 6.19 -16.81
C LYS A 51 18.64 7.36 -15.99
N ASN A 52 19.72 7.99 -16.46
CA ASN A 52 20.30 9.17 -15.79
C ASN A 52 19.31 10.34 -15.76
N GLN A 53 18.61 10.58 -16.87
CA GLN A 53 17.56 11.61 -16.92
C GLN A 53 16.42 11.31 -15.95
N LEU A 54 15.93 10.06 -15.92
CA LEU A 54 14.89 9.64 -14.98
C LEU A 54 15.33 9.91 -13.53
N GLN A 55 16.57 9.60 -13.19
CA GLN A 55 17.10 9.82 -11.86
C GLN A 55 17.15 11.31 -11.49
N ILE A 56 17.64 12.17 -12.39
CA ILE A 56 17.64 13.63 -12.20
C ILE A 56 16.22 14.15 -11.99
N MET A 57 15.25 13.67 -12.77
CA MET A 57 13.86 14.11 -12.61
C MET A 57 13.27 13.66 -11.27
N CYS A 58 13.61 12.45 -10.80
CA CYS A 58 13.19 11.97 -9.48
C CYS A 58 13.77 12.83 -8.35
N GLU A 59 15.05 13.20 -8.45
CA GLU A 59 15.74 14.06 -7.48
C GLU A 59 15.13 15.47 -7.44
N ASN A 60 14.84 16.05 -8.60
CA ASN A 60 14.26 17.39 -8.71
C ASN A 60 12.83 17.47 -8.16
N GLU A 61 12.00 16.45 -8.42
CA GLU A 61 10.62 16.41 -7.94
C GLU A 61 10.49 15.83 -6.53
N GLY A 62 11.57 15.26 -5.97
CA GLY A 62 11.56 14.61 -4.66
C GLY A 62 10.69 13.35 -4.60
N ILE A 63 10.53 12.66 -5.72
CA ILE A 63 9.67 11.46 -5.84
C ILE A 63 10.50 10.20 -6.12
N THR A 64 9.91 9.05 -5.83
CA THR A 64 10.54 7.76 -6.15
C THR A 64 10.49 7.46 -7.65
N GLN A 65 11.43 6.64 -8.14
CA GLN A 65 11.43 6.17 -9.53
C GLN A 65 10.12 5.50 -9.94
N ALA A 66 9.50 4.73 -9.03
CA ALA A 66 8.22 4.08 -9.29
C ALA A 66 7.10 5.11 -9.53
N ALA A 67 6.99 6.10 -8.64
CA ALA A 67 6.00 7.18 -8.78
C ALA A 67 6.23 8.01 -10.06
N MET A 68 7.48 8.22 -10.44
CA MET A 68 7.79 8.90 -11.70
C MET A 68 7.36 8.07 -12.92
N ILE A 69 7.61 6.75 -12.90
CA ILE A 69 7.17 5.85 -13.97
C ILE A 69 5.65 5.84 -14.07
N GLU A 70 4.92 5.79 -12.95
CA GLU A 70 3.45 5.88 -12.92
C GLU A 70 2.96 7.18 -13.59
N ARG A 71 3.53 8.34 -13.22
CA ARG A 71 3.22 9.63 -13.83
C ARG A 71 3.48 9.67 -15.34
N LEU A 72 4.59 9.08 -15.79
CA LEU A 72 4.93 9.01 -17.21
C LEU A 72 3.94 8.13 -17.97
N ILE A 73 3.53 7.00 -17.39
CA ILE A 73 2.52 6.10 -17.96
C ILE A 73 1.17 6.81 -18.04
N GLU A 74 0.68 7.42 -16.95
CA GLU A 74 -0.59 8.16 -16.93
C GLU A 74 -0.62 9.27 -17.98
N ARG A 75 0.47 10.04 -18.08
CA ARG A 75 0.60 11.13 -19.05
C ARG A 75 0.53 10.62 -20.48
N GLU A 76 1.21 9.52 -20.81
CA GLU A 76 1.15 8.99 -22.18
C GLU A 76 -0.15 8.25 -22.49
N SER A 77 -0.73 7.54 -21.51
CA SER A 77 -2.06 6.95 -21.64
C SER A 77 -3.12 8.01 -21.95
N ALA A 78 -3.06 9.16 -21.27
CA ALA A 78 -3.96 10.29 -21.55
C ALA A 78 -3.80 10.85 -22.97
N LYS A 79 -2.55 10.96 -23.47
CA LYS A 79 -2.31 11.41 -24.85
C LYS A 79 -2.78 10.41 -25.91
N LEU A 80 -2.67 9.12 -25.61
CA LEU A 80 -3.08 8.04 -26.50
C LEU A 80 -4.57 7.70 -26.39
N GLY A 81 -5.30 8.32 -25.45
CA GLY A 81 -6.71 8.02 -25.19
C GLY A 81 -6.95 6.63 -24.59
N ILE A 82 -5.93 6.04 -23.95
CA ILE A 82 -6.05 4.77 -23.23
C ILE A 82 -6.53 5.10 -21.82
N ASP A 83 -7.83 5.34 -21.66
CA ASP A 83 -8.43 5.42 -20.34
C ASP A 83 -8.66 4.00 -19.82
N VAL A 84 -7.85 3.55 -18.86
CA VAL A 84 -8.11 2.30 -18.16
C VAL A 84 -9.26 2.57 -17.20
N THR A 85 -10.48 2.48 -17.72
CA THR A 85 -11.67 2.34 -16.89
C THR A 85 -11.45 1.12 -16.01
N THR A 86 -11.20 1.37 -14.73
CA THR A 86 -11.11 0.34 -13.71
C THR A 86 -12.53 -0.20 -13.47
N SER A 87 -13.02 -1.01 -14.40
CA SER A 87 -14.19 -1.85 -14.23
C SER A 87 -13.76 -3.10 -13.48
N HIS A 88 -13.63 -2.99 -12.16
CA HIS A 88 -13.62 -4.18 -11.31
C HIS A 88 -15.06 -4.62 -11.07
N SER A 89 -15.44 -5.71 -11.74
CA SER A 89 -16.54 -6.61 -11.34
C SER A 89 -16.07 -7.53 -10.21
#